data_AF-A0A2D7VXF4-F1
#
_entry.id   AF-A0A2D7VXF4-F1
#
_cell.length_a   1.000
_cell.length_b   1.000
_cell.length_c   1.000
_cell.angle_alpha   90.00
_cell.angle_beta   90.00
_cell.angle_gamma   90.00
#
_symmetry.space_group_name_H-M   'P 1'
#
loop_
_entity.id
_entity.type
_entity.pdbx_description
1 polymer ?
#
loop_
_entity_poly.entity_id
_entity_poly.type
_entity_poly.pdbx_seq_one_letter_code
_entity_poly.pdbx_strand_id
1 'polypeptide(L)' 'MRDAVRKGPQDPRTVSLLITYTLSKALAISPLEIMKMPASMVMDFLYIHRNFEELKADTIEQEMKKVKK' A
#
# COMPACT_ATOMS: atom_id res chain seq x y z
N MET A 1 -2.74 15.12 13.21
CA MET A 1 -2.87 14.17 12.08
C MET A 1 -1.55 13.49 11.71
N ARG A 2 -0.42 14.21 11.62
CA ARG A 2 0.91 13.63 11.31
C ARG A 2 1.38 12.54 12.29
N ASP A 3 1.04 12.66 13.58
CA ASP A 3 1.47 11.68 14.60
C ASP A 3 0.69 10.36 14.60
N ALA A 4 -0.55 10.35 14.10
CA ALA A 4 -1.35 9.13 13.98
C ALA A 4 -0.83 8.20 12.87
N VAL A 5 -0.24 8.78 11.82
CA VAL A 5 0.42 8.03 10.74
C VAL A 5 1.72 7.39 11.25
N ARG A 6 2.44 8.06 12.17
CA ARG A 6 3.74 7.59 12.69
C ARG A 6 3.62 6.44 13.71
N LYS A 7 2.50 6.33 14.43
CA LYS A 7 2.23 5.21 15.37
C LYS A 7 1.48 4.03 14.73
N GLY A 8 1.10 4.14 13.46
CA GLY A 8 0.19 3.20 12.81
C GLY A 8 -1.24 3.28 13.38
N PRO A 9 -2.26 2.81 12.64
CA PRO A 9 -3.61 2.75 13.17
C PRO A 9 -3.64 1.75 14.33
N GLN A 10 -3.98 2.23 15.53
CA GLN A 10 -4.08 1.40 16.75
C GLN A 10 -5.38 0.59 16.79
N ASP A 11 -6.32 0.89 15.90
CA ASP A 11 -7.61 0.20 15.77
C ASP A 11 -7.59 -0.81 14.61
N PRO A 12 -7.81 -2.11 14.87
CA PRO A 12 -7.83 -3.16 13.85
C PRO A 12 -8.83 -2.90 12.71
N ARG A 13 -9.97 -2.22 12.99
CA ARG A 13 -10.96 -1.90 11.95
C ARG A 13 -10.41 -0.88 10.97
N THR A 14 -9.75 0.17 11.50
CA THR A 14 -9.07 1.17 10.69
C THR A 14 -7.95 0.56 9.84
N VAL A 15 -7.16 -0.36 10.39
CA VAL A 15 -6.12 -1.09 9.62
C VAL A 15 -6.75 -1.87 8.47
N SER A 16 -7.81 -2.65 8.75
CA SER A 16 -8.51 -3.45 7.74
C SER A 16 -9.11 -2.59 6.62
N LEU A 17 -9.70 -1.44 6.96
CA LEU A 17 -10.23 -0.48 5.99
C LEU A 17 -9.13 0.09 5.09
N LEU A 18 -8.00 0.50 5.67
CA LEU A 18 -6.87 1.04 4.92
C LEU A 18 -6.28 0.00 3.96
N ILE A 19 -6.10 -1.24 4.42
CA ILE A 19 -5.63 -2.35 3.60
C ILE A 19 -6.57 -2.58 2.42
N THR A 20 -7.87 -2.72 2.70
CA THR A 20 -8.90 -2.97 1.69
C THR A 20 -8.94 -1.87 0.65
N TYR A 21 -8.93 -0.61 1.09
CA TYR A 21 -8.94 0.54 0.20
C TYR A 21 -7.67 0.62 -0.66
N THR A 22 -6.50 0.39 -0.05
CA THR A 22 -5.21 0.45 -0.73
C THR A 22 -5.13 -0.58 -1.83
N LEU A 23 -5.43 -1.84 -1.51
CA LEU A 23 -5.38 -2.93 -2.49
C LEU A 23 -6.46 -2.81 -3.55
N SER A 24 -7.67 -2.33 -3.21
CA SER A 24 -8.75 -2.12 -4.18
C SER A 24 -8.33 -1.14 -5.27
N LYS A 25 -7.66 -0.05 -4.87
CA LYS A 25 -7.10 0.92 -5.81
C LYS A 25 -5.92 0.36 -6.59
N ALA A 26 -4.99 -0.33 -5.92
CA ALA A 26 -3.77 -0.83 -6.55
C ALA A 26 -4.05 -1.91 -7.61
N LEU A 27 -5.03 -2.79 -7.34
CA LEU A 27 -5.35 -3.95 -8.18
C LEU A 27 -6.56 -3.72 -9.09
N ALA A 28 -7.26 -2.59 -8.96
CA ALA A 28 -8.54 -2.32 -9.63
C ALA A 28 -9.60 -3.40 -9.33
N ILE A 29 -9.60 -3.92 -8.10
CA ILE A 29 -10.52 -4.96 -7.61
C ILE A 29 -11.55 -4.30 -6.68
N SER A 30 -12.78 -4.81 -6.63
CA SER A 30 -13.80 -4.28 -5.71
C SER A 30 -13.35 -4.44 -4.24
N PRO A 31 -13.56 -3.44 -3.36
CA PRO A 31 -13.28 -3.58 -1.93
C PRO A 31 -13.95 -4.81 -1.30
N LEU A 32 -15.16 -5.14 -1.77
CA LEU A 32 -15.90 -6.30 -1.27
C LEU A 32 -15.23 -7.63 -1.65
N GLU A 33 -14.59 -7.70 -2.82
CA GLU A 33 -13.86 -8.90 -3.24
C GLU A 33 -12.63 -9.10 -2.36
N ILE A 34 -11.93 -8.01 -2.03
CA ILE A 34 -10.77 -8.05 -1.12
C ILE A 34 -11.17 -8.51 0.28
N MET A 35 -12.29 -8.03 0.81
CA MET A 35 -12.80 -8.48 2.11
C MET A 35 -13.18 -9.96 2.14
N LYS A 36 -13.48 -10.56 0.98
CA LYS A 36 -13.79 -11.99 0.85
C LYS A 36 -12.54 -12.85 0.64
N MET A 37 -11.37 -12.25 0.40
CA MET A 37 -10.13 -12.99 0.20
C MET A 37 -9.59 -13.55 1.53
N PRO A 38 -8.87 -14.68 1.49
CA PRO A 38 -8.11 -15.17 2.64
C PRO A 38 -7.09 -14.13 3.11
N ALA A 39 -6.94 -13.99 4.42
CA ALA A 39 -6.01 -13.02 5.01
C ALA A 39 -4.56 -13.21 4.53
N SER A 40 -4.12 -14.46 4.32
CA SER A 40 -2.80 -14.76 3.76
C SER A 40 -2.60 -14.12 2.38
N MET A 41 -3.58 -14.28 1.49
CA MET A 41 -3.55 -13.71 0.14
C MET A 41 -3.57 -12.18 0.17
N VAL A 42 -4.38 -11.58 1.05
CA VAL A 42 -4.41 -10.12 1.25
C VAL A 42 -3.03 -9.61 1.69
N MET A 43 -2.37 -10.32 2.62
CA MET A 43 -1.02 -9.98 3.07
C MET A 43 0.01 -10.11 1.95
N ASP A 44 -0.05 -11.18 1.15
CA ASP A 44 0.84 -11.37 0.00
C ASP A 44 0.70 -10.21 -1.00
N PHE A 45 -0.53 -9.78 -1.29
CA PHE A 45 -0.77 -8.62 -2.15
C PHE A 45 -0.24 -7.31 -1.56
N LEU A 46 -0.35 -7.12 -0.25
CA LEU A 46 0.25 -5.96 0.41
C LEU A 46 1.78 -5.95 0.28
N TYR A 47 2.42 -7.10 0.45
CA TYR A 47 3.87 -7.21 0.28
C TYR A 47 4.30 -6.90 -1.15
N ILE A 48 3.62 -7.48 -2.14
CA ILE A 48 3.90 -7.21 -3.55
C ILE A 48 3.70 -5.73 -3.88
N HIS A 49 2.60 -5.14 -3.43
CA HIS A 49 2.31 -3.72 -3.66
C HIS A 49 3.40 -2.83 -3.05
N ARG A 50 3.81 -3.11 -1.81
CA ARG A 50 4.91 -2.37 -1.15
C ARG A 50 6.20 -2.43 -1.96
N ASN A 51 6.62 -3.63 -2.37
CA ASN A 51 7.85 -3.80 -3.14
C ASN A 51 7.80 -3.03 -4.47
N PHE A 52 6.64 -3.01 -5.13
CA PHE A 52 6.47 -2.27 -6.37
C PHE A 52 6.54 -0.74 -6.18
N GLU A 53 5.96 -0.22 -5.10
CA GLU A 53 6.05 1.21 -4.78
C GLU A 53 7.47 1.64 -4.38
N GLU A 54 8.21 0.78 -3.66
CA GLU A 54 9.64 1.00 -3.38
C GLU A 54 10.45 1.08 -4.68
N LEU A 55 10.25 0.14 -5.62
CA LEU A 55 10.94 0.17 -6.92
C LEU A 55 10.60 1.42 -7.76
N LYS A 56 9.35 1.87 -7.73
CA LYS A 56 8.96 3.12 -8.40
C LYS A 56 9.66 4.33 -7.78
N ALA A 57 9.71 4.39 -6.45
CA ALA A 57 10.37 5.49 -5.74
C ALA A 57 11.86 5.55 -6.10
N ASP A 58 12.55 4.40 -6.10
CA ASP A 58 13.95 4.30 -6.49
C ASP A 58 14.17 4.77 -7.95
N THR A 59 13.28 4.36 -8.86
CA THR A 59 13.33 4.76 -10.26
C THR A 59 13.17 6.28 -10.42
N ILE A 60 12.18 6.87 -9.74
CA ILE A 60 11.95 8.31 -9.75
C ILE A 60 13.16 9.06 -9.20
N GLU A 61 13.75 8.58 -8.09
CA GLU A 61 14.94 9.20 -7.49
C GLU A 61 16.14 9.19 -8.46
N GLN A 62 16.36 8.07 -9.15
CA GLN A 62 17.42 7.96 -10.16
C GLN A 62 17.21 8.94 -11.32
N GLU A 63 15.99 9.03 -11.86
CA GLU A 63 15.67 9.96 -12.94
C GLU A 63 15.82 11.43 -12.49
N MET A 64 15.38 11.77 -11.28
CA MET A 64 15.56 13.12 -10.72
C MET A 64 17.04 13.49 -10.57
N LYS A 65 17.92 12.54 -10.23
CA LYS A 65 19.37 12.78 -10.15
C LYS A 65 20.00 13.04 -11.52
N LYS A 66 19.46 12.47 -12.61
CA LYS A 66 19.93 12.73 -13.98
C LYS A 66 19.55 14.14 -14.44
N VAL A 67 18.36 14.64 -14.08
CA VAL A 67 17.87 15.97 -14.48
C VAL A 67 18.54 17.11 -13.70
N LYS A 68 19.04 16.85 -12.48
CA LYS A 68 19.75 17.84 -11.66
C LYS A 68 21.24 17.97 -11.98
N LYS A 69 21.78 17.17 -12.90
CA LYS A 69 23.12 17.34 -13.46
C LYS A 69 23.06 18.15 -14.74
#